data_AF-A0A0C1GXV2-F1
#
_entry.id   AF-A0A0C1GXV2-F1
#
_cell.length_a   1.000
_cell.length_b   1.000
_cell.length_c   1.000
_cell.angle_alpha   90.00
_cell.angle_beta   90.00
_cell.angle_gamma   90.00
#
_symmetry.space_group_name_H-M   'P 1'
#
loop_
_entity.id
_entity.type
_entity.pdbx_description
1 polymer ?
#
loop_
_entity_poly.entity_id
_entity_poly.type
_entity_poly.pdbx_seq_one_letter_code
_entity_poly.pdbx_strand_id
1 'polypeptide(L)'
;PGQEVPLEGVTHILSSIGPNAQGDPVLAAIGERIAAAPGLEWVGYLSTTAVYGHRDGGWVDEASEVSPSSERGDWRALAEAQWQDIPGLPLHIFRLAGIYGPGRGPFAKLMAGRARR
;
A
#
# COMPACT_ATOMS: atom_id res chain seq x y z
N PRO A 1 -1.90 -12.24 18.06
CA PRO A 1 -1.24 -10.91 18.00
C PRO A 1 0.09 -10.97 18.73
N GLY A 2 1.18 -10.47 18.15
CA GLY A 2 2.51 -10.47 18.78
C GLY A 2 3.30 -11.78 18.65
N GLN A 3 2.90 -12.70 17.77
CA GLN A 3 3.76 -13.81 17.37
C GLN A 3 4.70 -13.37 16.25
N GLU A 4 5.92 -13.89 16.26
CA GLU A 4 6.91 -13.63 15.22
C GLU A 4 6.42 -14.20 13.87
N VAL A 5 6.51 -13.41 12.81
CA VAL A 5 6.18 -13.86 11.45
C VAL A 5 7.37 -14.67 10.93
N PRO A 6 7.23 -15.98 10.61
CA PRO A 6 8.31 -16.76 10.03
C PRO A 6 8.55 -16.35 8.58
N LEU A 7 9.82 -16.21 8.18
CA LEU A 7 10.22 -15.88 6.80
C LEU A 7 11.05 -16.99 6.14
N GLU A 8 11.40 -18.06 6.88
CA GLU A 8 12.11 -19.20 6.32
C GLU A 8 11.26 -19.91 5.27
N GLY A 9 11.81 -20.10 4.07
CA GLY A 9 11.13 -20.72 2.93
C GLY A 9 10.03 -19.86 2.29
N VAL A 10 9.83 -18.61 2.73
CA VAL A 10 8.88 -17.68 2.12
C VAL A 10 9.48 -17.15 0.82
N THR A 11 8.74 -17.33 -0.29
CA THR A 11 9.15 -16.80 -1.60
C THR A 11 8.34 -15.57 -2.01
N HIS A 12 7.14 -15.37 -1.45
CA HIS A 12 6.22 -14.29 -1.83
C HIS A 12 5.66 -13.57 -0.60
N ILE A 13 5.67 -12.24 -0.63
CA ILE A 13 5.05 -11.39 0.42
C ILE A 13 4.02 -10.47 -0.22
N LEU A 14 2.82 -10.39 0.36
CA LEU A 14 1.82 -9.37 0.03
C LEU A 14 1.55 -8.51 1.27
N SER A 15 1.97 -7.24 1.24
CA SER A 15 1.62 -6.26 2.27
C SER A 15 0.38 -5.47 1.87
N SER A 16 -0.71 -5.69 2.60
CA SER A 16 -1.96 -4.94 2.49
C SER A 16 -2.22 -4.01 3.67
N ILE A 17 -1.25 -3.87 4.58
CA ILE A 17 -1.38 -3.07 5.80
C ILE A 17 -1.27 -1.59 5.43
N GLY A 18 -2.16 -0.77 5.98
CA GLY A 18 -2.15 0.66 5.73
C GLY A 18 -1.04 1.37 6.51
N PRO A 19 -0.34 2.34 5.91
CA PRO A 19 0.66 3.14 6.60
C PRO A 19 0.00 4.17 7.53
N ASN A 20 0.83 4.81 8.34
CA ASN A 20 0.48 5.93 9.18
C ASN A 20 1.49 7.08 8.99
N ALA A 21 1.41 8.11 9.82
CA ALA A 21 2.30 9.27 9.75
C ALA A 21 3.80 8.95 9.94
N GLN A 22 4.13 7.78 10.48
CA GLN A 22 5.51 7.30 10.66
C GLN A 22 5.97 6.40 9.50
N GLY A 23 5.10 6.10 8.53
CA GLY A 23 5.38 5.25 7.38
C GLY A 23 4.70 3.88 7.48
N ASP A 24 5.35 2.85 6.91
CA ASP A 24 4.81 1.49 6.86
C ASP A 24 5.09 0.73 8.17
N PRO A 25 4.06 0.31 8.92
CA PRO A 25 4.24 -0.40 10.19
C PRO A 25 4.83 -1.80 10.03
N VAL A 26 4.73 -2.42 8.84
CA VAL A 26 5.37 -3.72 8.55
C VAL A 26 6.87 -3.52 8.45
N LEU A 27 7.32 -2.48 7.75
CA LEU A 27 8.74 -2.16 7.64
C LEU A 27 9.33 -1.74 8.99
N ALA A 28 8.59 -0.96 9.77
CA ALA A 28 8.99 -0.62 11.13
C ALA A 28 9.15 -1.84 12.04
N ALA A 29 8.31 -2.87 11.87
CA ALA A 29 8.31 -4.06 12.73
C ALA A 29 9.31 -5.14 12.27
N ILE A 30 9.40 -5.39 10.96
CA ILE A 30 10.14 -6.53 10.39
C ILE A 30 10.89 -6.21 9.09
N GLY A 31 11.08 -4.93 8.74
CA GLY A 31 11.72 -4.51 7.49
C GLY A 31 13.12 -5.09 7.29
N GLU A 32 13.95 -5.09 8.35
CA GLU A 32 15.29 -5.69 8.31
C GLU A 32 15.25 -7.20 8.02
N ARG A 33 14.26 -7.91 8.57
CA ARG A 33 14.09 -9.36 8.33
C ARG A 33 13.60 -9.64 6.92
N ILE A 34 12.76 -8.77 6.35
CA ILE A 34 12.34 -8.86 4.95
C ILE A 34 13.54 -8.61 4.03
N ALA A 35 14.34 -7.58 4.31
CA ALA A 35 15.53 -7.25 3.53
C ALA A 35 16.58 -8.38 3.55
N ALA A 36 16.67 -9.11 4.67
CA ALA A 36 17.59 -10.24 4.83
C ALA A 36 16.99 -11.60 4.42
N ALA A 37 15.71 -11.68 4.05
CA ALA A 37 15.04 -12.95 3.77
C ALA A 37 15.62 -13.60 2.49
N PRO A 38 16.24 -14.79 2.60
CA PRO A 38 16.79 -15.46 1.44
C PRO A 38 15.66 -16.03 0.57
N GLY A 39 15.76 -15.83 -0.74
CA GLY A 39 14.87 -16.51 -1.71
C GLY A 39 13.50 -15.86 -1.91
N LEU A 40 13.31 -14.59 -1.53
CA LEU A 40 12.16 -13.84 -2.00
C LEU A 40 12.23 -13.70 -3.53
N GLU A 41 11.17 -14.18 -4.19
CA GLU A 41 10.98 -14.08 -5.64
C GLU A 41 10.04 -12.92 -6.00
N TRP A 42 9.18 -12.51 -5.06
CA TRP A 42 8.22 -11.44 -5.28
C TRP A 42 7.75 -10.77 -3.99
N VAL A 43 7.62 -9.45 -4.00
CA VAL A 43 7.01 -8.66 -2.92
C VAL A 43 6.00 -7.69 -3.49
N GLY A 44 4.74 -7.79 -3.07
CA GLY A 44 3.66 -6.88 -3.45
C GLY A 44 3.31 -5.91 -2.33
N TYR A 45 3.32 -4.61 -2.63
CA TYR A 45 2.79 -3.57 -1.75
C TYR A 45 1.49 -2.98 -2.34
N LEU A 46 0.39 -3.08 -1.61
CA LEU A 46 -0.89 -2.49 -2.01
C LEU A 46 -0.95 -1.03 -1.58
N SER A 47 -0.65 -0.12 -2.52
CA SER A 47 -0.75 1.32 -2.37
C SER A 47 -2.13 1.84 -2.84
N THR A 48 -2.20 3.11 -3.23
CA THR A 48 -3.42 3.80 -3.66
C THR A 48 -3.14 4.81 -4.75
N THR A 49 -4.13 5.11 -5.58
CA THR A 49 -4.04 6.21 -6.56
C THR A 49 -4.00 7.61 -5.92
N ALA A 50 -4.24 7.76 -4.61
CA ALA A 50 -4.14 9.05 -3.92
C ALA A 50 -2.72 9.64 -3.93
N VAL A 51 -1.69 8.83 -4.22
CA VAL A 51 -0.30 9.27 -4.38
C VAL A 51 -0.08 10.18 -5.59
N TYR A 52 -0.98 10.16 -6.57
CA TYR A 52 -0.91 11.05 -7.73
C TYR A 52 -1.42 12.47 -7.43
N GLY A 53 -2.16 12.66 -6.33
CA GLY A 53 -2.78 13.93 -5.96
C GLY A 53 -3.79 14.47 -6.97
N HIS A 54 -4.06 15.78 -6.88
CA HIS A 54 -4.97 16.48 -7.77
C HIS A 54 -4.28 16.85 -9.09
N ARG A 55 -4.88 16.48 -10.22
CA ARG A 55 -4.37 16.72 -11.57
C ARG A 55 -5.32 17.54 -12.44
N ASP A 56 -6.30 18.22 -11.83
CA ASP A 56 -7.33 19.00 -12.51
C ASP A 56 -8.05 18.24 -13.65
N GLY A 57 -8.34 16.96 -13.41
CA GLY A 57 -8.96 16.08 -14.40
C GLY A 57 -8.02 15.54 -15.49
N GLY A 58 -6.72 15.87 -15.42
CA GLY A 58 -5.70 15.31 -16.30
C GLY A 58 -5.49 13.81 -16.11
N TRP A 59 -4.97 13.18 -17.17
CA TRP A 59 -4.59 11.76 -17.15
C TRP A 59 -3.34 11.52 -16.31
N VAL A 60 -3.30 10.36 -15.66
CA VAL A 60 -2.12 9.85 -14.95
C VAL A 60 -1.88 8.39 -15.33
N ASP A 61 -0.62 7.99 -15.24
CA ASP A 61 -0.13 6.63 -15.45
C ASP A 61 0.90 6.25 -14.37
N GLU A 62 1.53 5.08 -14.49
CA GLU A 62 2.53 4.59 -13.54
C GLU A 62 3.81 5.42 -13.51
N ALA A 63 4.14 6.11 -14.62
CA ALA A 63 5.32 6.97 -14.74
C ALA A 63 5.07 8.40 -14.23
N SER A 64 3.82 8.76 -13.99
CA SER A 64 3.43 10.07 -13.47
C SER A 64 4.01 10.31 -12.08
N GLU A 65 4.39 11.57 -11.84
CA GLU A 65 4.99 12.00 -10.57
C GLU A 65 4.11 11.65 -9.36
N VAL A 66 4.74 11.20 -8.28
CA VAL A 66 4.09 11.05 -6.97
C VAL A 66 4.03 12.43 -6.30
N SER A 67 2.85 13.02 -6.30
CA SER A 67 2.59 14.36 -5.75
C SER A 67 1.25 14.38 -5.01
N PRO A 68 1.17 13.71 -3.85
CA PRO A 68 -0.07 13.63 -3.08
C PRO A 68 -0.55 15.01 -2.62
N SER A 69 -1.88 15.15 -2.49
CA SER A 69 -2.53 16.39 -2.05
C SER A 69 -3.38 16.18 -0.79
N SER A 70 -3.07 15.14 -0.01
CA SER A 70 -3.80 14.77 1.20
C SER A 70 -2.89 14.01 2.14
N GLU A 71 -3.09 14.17 3.44
CA GLU A 71 -2.29 13.53 4.49
C GLU A 71 -2.15 12.00 4.30
N ARG A 72 -3.26 11.30 4.00
CA ARG A 72 -3.22 9.84 3.75
C ARG A 72 -2.47 9.48 2.47
N GLY A 73 -2.47 10.38 1.48
CA GLY A 73 -1.66 10.25 0.27
C GLY A 73 -0.17 10.39 0.60
N ASP A 74 0.17 11.35 1.46
CA ASP A 74 1.56 11.57 1.92
C ASP A 74 2.10 10.34 2.67
N TRP A 75 1.29 9.76 3.58
CA TRP A 75 1.68 8.53 4.29
C TRP A 75 1.91 7.35 3.34
N ARG A 76 1.12 7.27 2.26
CA ARG A 76 1.28 6.24 1.23
C ARG A 76 2.51 6.48 0.36
N ALA A 77 2.77 7.72 -0.02
CA ALA A 77 3.99 8.08 -0.75
C ALA A 77 5.25 7.78 0.08
N LEU A 78 5.23 8.10 1.38
CA LEU A 78 6.33 7.76 2.30
C LEU A 78 6.55 6.24 2.35
N ALA A 79 5.48 5.45 2.48
CA ALA A 79 5.60 4.00 2.52
C ALA A 79 6.06 3.42 1.17
N GLU A 80 5.61 3.94 0.02
CA GLU A 80 6.16 3.54 -1.29
C GLU A 80 7.67 3.74 -1.35
N ALA A 81 8.16 4.90 -0.91
CA ALA A 81 9.60 5.20 -0.86
C ALA A 81 10.33 4.22 0.08
N GLN A 82 9.83 3.99 1.29
CA GLN A 82 10.43 3.05 2.24
C GLN A 82 10.55 1.61 1.70
N TRP A 83 9.54 1.14 0.96
CA TRP A 83 9.61 -0.17 0.30
C TRP A 83 10.63 -0.18 -0.83
N GLN A 84 10.68 0.89 -1.63
CA GLN A 84 11.63 1.04 -2.76
C GLN A 84 13.09 1.16 -2.30
N ASP A 85 13.31 1.70 -1.12
CA ASP A 85 14.64 1.88 -0.54
C ASP A 85 15.30 0.55 -0.09
N ILE A 86 14.57 -0.57 -0.07
CA ILE A 86 15.11 -1.89 0.28
C ILE A 86 15.88 -2.46 -0.93
N PRO A 87 17.22 -2.57 -0.86
CA PRO A 87 18.02 -2.96 -2.02
C PRO A 87 17.74 -4.38 -2.49
N GLY A 88 17.54 -4.56 -3.80
CA GLY A 88 17.39 -5.88 -4.41
C GLY A 88 16.07 -6.60 -4.14
N LEU A 89 15.11 -5.93 -3.47
CA LEU A 89 13.79 -6.50 -3.23
C LEU A 89 13.03 -6.65 -4.56
N PRO A 90 12.42 -7.81 -4.87
CA PRO A 90 11.60 -8.00 -6.07
C PRO A 90 10.21 -7.33 -5.91
N LEU A 91 10.24 -6.02 -5.67
CA LEU A 91 9.10 -5.20 -5.29
C LEU A 91 8.19 -4.86 -6.47
N HIS A 92 6.90 -4.97 -6.23
CA HIS A 92 5.82 -4.58 -7.12
C HIS A 92 4.82 -3.72 -6.33
N ILE A 93 4.60 -2.49 -6.77
CA ILE A 93 3.66 -1.56 -6.13
C ILE A 93 2.37 -1.54 -6.94
N PHE A 94 1.25 -1.81 -6.27
CA PHE A 94 -0.08 -1.78 -6.87
C PHE A 94 -0.85 -0.57 -6.33
N ARG A 95 -0.98 0.49 -7.13
CA ARG A 95 -1.74 1.69 -6.76
C ARG A 95 -3.23 1.46 -6.98
N LEU A 96 -3.92 0.95 -5.96
CA LEU A 96 -5.32 0.57 -6.07
C LEU A 96 -6.26 1.78 -6.05
N ALA A 97 -7.23 1.78 -6.97
CA ALA A 97 -8.36 2.69 -6.94
C ALA A 97 -9.38 2.28 -5.84
N GLY A 98 -10.53 2.97 -5.78
CA GLY A 98 -11.60 2.64 -4.85
C GLY A 98 -12.12 1.22 -5.07
N ILE A 99 -11.85 0.30 -4.14
CA ILE A 99 -12.28 -1.10 -4.22
C ILE A 99 -13.80 -1.19 -4.07
N TYR A 100 -14.48 -1.76 -5.07
CA TYR A 100 -15.91 -2.03 -5.08
C TYR A 100 -16.18 -3.51 -5.44
N GLY A 101 -17.38 -3.99 -5.14
CA GLY A 101 -17.78 -5.38 -5.42
C GLY A 101 -18.99 -5.83 -4.60
N PRO A 102 -19.34 -7.13 -4.64
CA PRO A 102 -20.42 -7.69 -3.83
C PRO A 102 -20.30 -7.29 -2.35
N GLY A 103 -21.38 -6.77 -1.77
CA GLY A 103 -21.41 -6.27 -0.38
C GLY A 103 -20.66 -4.95 -0.14
N ARG A 104 -20.00 -4.39 -1.15
CA ARG A 104 -19.18 -3.17 -1.05
C ARG A 104 -19.56 -2.17 -2.15
N GLY A 105 -20.86 -1.86 -2.19
CA GLY A 105 -21.47 -0.91 -3.13
C GLY A 105 -22.20 0.24 -2.43
N PRO A 106 -22.68 1.25 -3.20
CA PRO A 106 -23.42 2.39 -2.66
C PRO A 106 -24.69 1.97 -1.92
N PHE A 107 -25.37 0.93 -2.42
CA PHE A 107 -26.56 0.37 -1.77
C PHE A 107 -26.26 -0.30 -0.42
N ALA A 108 -25.10 -0.93 -0.27
CA ALA A 108 -24.69 -1.49 1.03
C ALA A 108 -24.45 -0.38 2.08
N LYS A 109 -23.92 0.78 1.66
CA LYS A 109 -23.74 1.95 2.55
C LYS A 109 -25.07 2.61 2.93
N LEU A 110 -26.01 2.68 1.99
CA LEU A 110 -27.37 3.16 2.22
C LEU A 110 -28.11 2.28 3.23
N MET A 111 -28.08 0.96 3.02
CA MET A 111 -28.73 -0.02 3.91
C MET A 111 -28.09 -0.05 5.31
N ALA A 112 -26.80 0.30 5.43
CA ALA A 112 -26.12 0.42 6.72
C ALA A 112 -26.34 1.76 7.44
N GLY A 113 -27.19 2.66 6.93
CA GLY A 113 -27.47 3.96 7.54
C GLY A 113 -26.28 4.94 7.53
N ARG A 114 -25.25 4.67 6.72
CA ARG A 114 -24.01 5.50 6.64
C ARG A 114 -23.92 6.27 5.33
N ALA A 115 -25.07 6.61 4.74
CA ALA A 115 -25.11 7.45 3.55
C ALA A 115 -24.63 8.86 3.89
N ARG A 116 -23.66 9.38 3.13
CA ARG A 116 -23.31 10.81 3.12
C ARG A 116 -23.92 11.43 1.87
N ARG A 117 -24.44 12.64 2.05
CA ARG A 117 -25.07 13.47 1.03
C ARG A 117 -24.02 14.06 0.10
#